data_AF-A0AAW7CR43-F1
#
_entry.id   AF-A0AAW7CR43-F1
#
_cell.length_a   1.000
_cell.length_b   1.000
_cell.length_c   1.000
_cell.angle_alpha   90.00
_cell.angle_beta   90.00
_cell.angle_gamma   90.00
#
_symmetry.space_group_name_H-M   'P 1'
#
loop_
_entity.id
_entity.type
_entity.pdbx_description
1 polymer ?
#
loop_
_entity_poly.entity_id
_entity_poly.type
_entity_poly.pdbx_seq_one_letter_code
_entity_poly.pdbx_strand_id
1 'polypeptide(L)'
;MNSKWDLFSLQGNVIRELSGFLFITMVDGSLKGFIADSDNINSTDKCTKIILSESNIKKIFEQDETFGSLVGSEYFYFAMPIILKDVVVCQENHEFILIESSVLILFEDDIKQEIFI
;
A
#
# COMPACT_ATOMS: atom_id res chain seq x y z
N MET A 1 13.40 -9.95 -3.36
CA MET A 1 13.13 -9.55 -1.97
C MET A 1 13.91 -8.28 -1.67
N ASN A 2 13.22 -7.17 -1.45
CA ASN A 2 13.84 -5.91 -1.04
C ASN A 2 14.23 -6.03 0.44
N SER A 3 15.51 -5.90 0.77
CA SER A 3 16.05 -6.07 2.13
C SER A 3 15.44 -5.12 3.18
N LYS A 4 14.73 -4.07 2.74
CA LYS A 4 13.99 -3.15 3.62
C LYS A 4 12.71 -3.76 4.20
N TRP A 5 12.09 -4.75 3.53
CA TRP A 5 10.90 -5.42 4.05
C TRP A 5 11.24 -6.35 5.23
N ASP A 6 12.47 -6.85 5.30
CA ASP A 6 12.94 -7.65 6.44
C ASP A 6 13.02 -6.82 7.74
N LEU A 7 13.08 -5.49 7.63
CA LEU A 7 13.18 -4.56 8.77
C LEU A 7 11.88 -4.40 9.55
N PHE A 8 10.73 -4.82 8.98
CA PHE A 8 9.45 -4.80 9.68
C PHE A 8 9.42 -5.74 10.91
N SER A 9 10.33 -6.72 10.97
CA SER A 9 10.46 -7.65 12.10
C SER A 9 11.08 -7.04 13.37
N LEU A 10 11.62 -5.82 13.30
CA LEU A 10 12.32 -5.16 14.40
C LEU A 10 11.49 -3.96 14.88
N GLN A 11 10.84 -4.12 16.05
CA GLN A 11 10.01 -3.11 16.72
C GLN A 11 10.58 -1.68 16.60
N GLY A 12 9.81 -0.77 15.98
CA GLY A 12 10.01 0.67 16.08
C GLY A 12 10.87 1.35 15.00
N ASN A 13 11.07 0.72 13.83
CA ASN A 13 11.83 1.36 12.77
C ASN A 13 10.94 2.22 11.85
N VAL A 14 11.22 3.52 11.81
CA VAL A 14 10.74 4.40 10.74
C VAL A 14 11.48 4.03 9.47
N ILE A 15 10.77 3.48 8.48
CA ILE A 15 11.37 3.20 7.17
C ILE A 15 11.20 4.46 6.33
N ARG A 16 12.31 5.15 6.06
CA ARG A 16 12.31 6.42 5.30
C ARG A 16 11.66 6.30 3.94
N GLU A 17 11.88 5.17 3.28
CA GLU A 17 11.36 4.94 1.93
C GLU A 17 11.23 3.44 1.64
N LEU A 18 10.06 3.03 1.17
CA LEU A 18 9.71 1.66 0.81
C LEU A 18 9.01 1.63 -0.55
N SER A 19 9.58 0.90 -1.51
CA SER A 19 8.93 0.63 -2.78
C SER A 19 8.06 -0.63 -2.69
N GLY A 20 6.91 -0.60 -3.36
CA GLY A 20 6.00 -1.73 -3.41
C GLY A 20 4.91 -1.55 -4.45
N PHE A 21 3.85 -2.33 -4.28
CA PHE A 21 2.67 -2.34 -5.14
C PHE A 21 1.41 -2.21 -4.30
N LEU A 22 0.54 -1.27 -4.70
CA LEU A 22 -0.74 -1.01 -4.06
C LEU A 22 -1.84 -1.86 -4.70
N PHE A 23 -2.61 -2.52 -3.85
CA PHE A 23 -3.81 -3.26 -4.19
C PHE A 23 -4.97 -2.71 -3.38
N ILE A 24 -6.05 -2.29 -4.03
CA ILE A 24 -7.32 -1.92 -3.36
C ILE A 24 -8.46 -2.56 -4.13
N THR A 25 -9.35 -3.25 -3.42
CA THR A 25 -10.48 -4.01 -3.96
C THR A 25 -11.71 -3.87 -3.07
N MET A 26 -12.88 -4.15 -3.64
CA MET A 26 -14.10 -4.36 -2.87
C MET A 26 -14.32 -5.87 -2.69
N VAL A 27 -14.38 -6.32 -1.43
CA VAL A 27 -14.72 -7.71 -1.08
C VAL A 27 -15.95 -7.69 -0.20
N ASP A 28 -17.03 -8.33 -0.64
CA ASP A 28 -18.30 -8.44 0.09
C ASP A 28 -18.89 -7.08 0.54
N GLY A 29 -18.70 -6.04 -0.27
CA GLY A 29 -19.16 -4.68 0.04
C GLY A 29 -18.26 -3.89 0.99
N SER A 30 -17.12 -4.44 1.40
CA SER A 30 -16.09 -3.76 2.20
C SER A 30 -14.85 -3.44 1.37
N LEU A 31 -14.30 -2.25 1.56
CA LEU A 31 -13.03 -1.86 0.96
C LEU A 31 -11.87 -2.55 1.69
N LYS A 32 -11.00 -3.21 0.93
CA LYS A 32 -9.76 -3.80 1.44
C LYS A 32 -8.60 -3.28 0.63
N GLY A 33 -7.52 -2.93 1.32
CA GLY A 33 -6.32 -2.39 0.70
C GLY A 33 -5.06 -2.87 1.39
N PHE A 34 -4.02 -3.15 0.61
CA PHE A 34 -2.71 -3.49 1.15
C PHE A 34 -1.61 -3.09 0.17
N ILE A 35 -0.40 -2.98 0.71
CA ILE A 35 0.82 -2.74 -0.04
C ILE A 35 1.72 -3.97 0.11
N ALA A 36 2.24 -4.46 -1.01
CA ALA A 36 3.10 -5.65 -1.05
C ALA A 36 4.43 -5.38 -1.76
N ASP A 37 5.42 -6.23 -1.52
CA ASP A 37 6.72 -6.18 -2.21
C ASP A 37 6.73 -6.86 -3.59
N SER A 38 5.58 -7.39 -4.02
CA SER A 38 5.35 -8.14 -5.25
C SER A 38 4.08 -7.67 -5.95
N ASP A 39 4.14 -7.58 -7.27
CA ASP A 39 3.01 -7.26 -8.16
C ASP A 39 2.12 -8.48 -8.45
N ASN A 40 2.61 -9.69 -8.17
CA ASN A 40 1.89 -10.92 -8.47
C ASN A 40 0.91 -11.29 -7.36
N ILE A 41 -0.39 -11.13 -7.63
CA ILE A 41 -1.45 -11.44 -6.67
C ILE A 41 -1.43 -12.89 -6.16
N ASN A 42 -1.01 -13.86 -6.99
CA ASN A 42 -0.93 -15.27 -6.60
C ASN A 42 0.21 -15.54 -5.60
N SER A 43 1.15 -14.61 -5.47
CA SER A 43 2.23 -14.67 -4.48
C SER A 43 1.87 -13.93 -3.19
N THR A 44 0.74 -13.22 -3.15
CA THR A 44 0.44 -12.31 -2.05
C THR A 44 0.29 -13.03 -0.72
N ASP A 45 -0.27 -14.24 -0.68
CA ASP A 45 -0.39 -15.02 0.56
C ASP A 45 0.96 -15.39 1.21
N LYS A 46 2.06 -15.22 0.49
CA LYS A 46 3.42 -15.52 0.96
C LYS A 46 4.31 -14.29 1.07
N CYS A 47 3.81 -13.11 0.67
CA CYS A 47 4.59 -11.88 0.71
C CYS A 47 4.32 -11.09 2.00
N THR A 48 5.27 -10.23 2.36
CA THR A 48 5.05 -9.26 3.44
C THR A 48 4.07 -8.21 2.96
N LYS A 49 3.01 -7.98 3.74
CA LYS A 49 1.97 -6.99 3.44
C LYS A 49 1.94 -5.91 4.50
N ILE A 50 1.69 -4.69 4.07
CA ILE A 50 1.24 -3.60 4.92
C ILE A 50 -0.25 -3.39 4.63
N ILE A 51 -1.08 -3.67 5.61
CA ILE A 51 -2.53 -3.48 5.56
C ILE A 51 -2.85 -1.98 5.68
N LEU A 52 -3.76 -1.53 4.83
CA LEU A 52 -4.29 -0.18 4.86
C LEU A 52 -5.61 -0.18 5.62
N SER A 53 -5.76 0.76 6.55
CA SER A 53 -7.06 1.03 7.15
C SER A 53 -8.03 1.64 6.13
N GLU A 54 -9.34 1.56 6.39
CA GLU A 54 -10.33 2.24 5.55
C GLU A 54 -10.07 3.75 5.44
N SER A 55 -9.53 4.37 6.49
CA SER A 55 -9.20 5.79 6.49
C SER A 55 -8.05 6.09 5.51
N ASN A 56 -7.01 5.25 5.48
CA ASN A 56 -5.94 5.39 4.49
C ASN A 56 -6.48 5.24 3.06
N ILE A 57 -7.36 4.25 2.83
CA ILE A 57 -7.99 4.03 1.51
C ILE A 57 -8.83 5.23 1.07
N LYS A 58 -9.60 5.82 1.99
CA LYS A 58 -10.38 7.04 1.69
C LYS A 58 -9.48 8.21 1.31
N LYS A 59 -8.39 8.44 2.05
CA LYS A 59 -7.43 9.50 1.72
C LYS A 59 -6.80 9.30 0.34
N ILE A 60 -6.57 8.05 -0.08
CA ILE A 60 -6.11 7.72 -1.44
C ILE A 60 -7.16 8.15 -2.46
N PHE A 61 -8.41 7.72 -2.31
CA PHE A 61 -9.47 8.07 -3.26
C PHE A 61 -9.82 9.55 -3.31
N GLU A 62 -9.73 10.26 -2.17
CA GLU A 62 -10.03 11.69 -2.10
C GLU A 62 -8.95 12.55 -2.76
N GLN A 63 -7.70 12.07 -2.75
CA GLN A 63 -6.57 12.82 -3.29
C GLN A 63 -6.17 12.39 -4.69
N ASP A 64 -6.35 11.11 -5.08
CA ASP A 64 -5.98 10.63 -6.41
C ASP A 64 -6.90 11.19 -7.49
N GLU A 65 -6.31 11.97 -8.39
CA GLU A 65 -6.98 12.59 -9.53
C GLU A 65 -6.47 12.02 -10.86
N THR A 66 -5.51 11.09 -10.82
CA THR A 66 -4.70 10.68 -11.98
C THR A 66 -4.86 9.21 -12.31
N PHE A 67 -4.70 8.32 -11.33
CA PHE A 67 -4.47 6.90 -11.60
C PHE A 67 -5.70 6.03 -11.31
N GLY A 68 -6.50 6.39 -10.31
CA GLY A 68 -7.61 5.61 -9.81
C GLY A 68 -8.68 5.34 -10.88
N SER A 69 -8.85 4.06 -11.23
CA SER A 69 -9.92 3.59 -12.11
C SER A 69 -10.29 2.15 -11.76
N LEU A 70 -11.56 1.78 -11.97
CA LEU A 70 -12.01 0.41 -11.74
C LEU A 70 -11.35 -0.52 -12.78
N VAL A 71 -10.42 -1.37 -12.33
CA VAL A 71 -9.72 -2.38 -13.14
C VAL A 71 -10.44 -3.72 -13.04
N GLY A 72 -10.92 -4.23 -14.18
CA GLY A 72 -11.43 -5.60 -14.29
C GLY A 72 -12.66 -5.91 -13.42
N SER A 73 -13.42 -4.89 -13.01
CA SER A 73 -14.61 -4.99 -12.15
C SER A 73 -14.37 -5.40 -10.70
N GLU A 74 -13.12 -5.64 -10.29
CA GLU A 74 -12.79 -6.16 -8.95
C GLU A 74 -11.86 -5.23 -8.17
N TYR A 75 -10.99 -4.47 -8.85
CA TYR A 75 -9.97 -3.65 -8.22
C TYR A 75 -10.15 -2.16 -8.54
N PHE A 76 -9.86 -1.30 -7.57
CA PHE A 76 -9.65 0.14 -7.80
C PHE A 76 -8.18 0.45 -8.09
N TYR A 77 -7.28 -0.33 -7.50
CA TYR A 77 -5.85 -0.36 -7.84
C TYR A 77 -5.42 -1.82 -7.87
N PHE A 78 -4.74 -2.22 -8.94
CA PHE A 78 -4.18 -3.55 -9.09
C PHE A 78 -2.70 -3.43 -9.43
N ALA A 79 -1.84 -3.90 -8.53
CA ALA A 79 -0.39 -3.84 -8.68
C ALA A 79 0.13 -2.43 -9.06
N MET A 80 -0.50 -1.37 -8.52
CA MET A 80 -0.10 0.00 -8.83
C MET A 80 1.28 0.27 -8.20
N PRO A 81 2.32 0.66 -8.97
CA PRO A 81 3.63 0.95 -8.40
C PRO A 81 3.58 2.12 -7.44
N ILE A 82 4.20 1.96 -6.26
CA ILE A 82 4.21 2.99 -5.23
C ILE A 82 5.56 3.13 -4.53
N ILE A 83 5.82 4.33 -4.02
CA ILE A 83 6.84 4.60 -3.02
C ILE A 83 6.14 5.14 -1.78
N LEU A 84 6.25 4.46 -0.66
CA LEU A 84 5.89 5.00 0.64
C LEU A 84 7.10 5.69 1.27
N LYS A 85 6.92 6.90 1.78
CA LYS A 85 7.88 7.63 2.59
C LYS A 85 7.41 7.76 4.03
N ASP A 86 8.38 7.87 4.95
CA ASP A 86 8.15 8.03 6.38
C ASP A 86 7.19 6.97 6.94
N VAL A 87 7.48 5.71 6.60
CA VAL A 87 6.63 4.57 6.92
C VAL A 87 6.73 4.26 8.40
N VAL A 88 5.57 4.31 9.05
CA VAL A 88 5.37 3.83 10.41
C VAL A 88 4.28 2.76 10.35
N VAL A 89 4.60 1.57 10.88
CA VAL A 89 3.63 0.47 10.97
C VAL A 89 3.50 0.01 12.41
N CYS A 90 2.29 -0.42 12.80
CA CYS A 90 2.08 -1.24 13.99
C CYS A 90 1.95 -2.71 13.58
N GLN A 91 2.39 -3.62 14.44
CA GLN A 91 2.18 -5.05 14.23
C GLN A 91 1.05 -5.54 15.13
N GLU A 92 -0.03 -6.04 14.52
CA GLU A 92 -1.19 -6.60 15.22
C GLU A 92 -1.58 -7.93 14.57
N ASN A 93 -1.82 -8.98 15.36
CA ASN A 93 -2.24 -10.30 14.85
C ASN A 93 -1.35 -10.89 13.73
N HIS A 94 -0.04 -10.60 13.73
CA HIS A 94 0.94 -10.96 12.70
C HIS A 94 0.82 -10.19 11.37
N GLU A 95 -0.01 -9.16 11.32
CA GLU A 95 -0.11 -8.23 10.20
C GLU A 95 0.58 -6.91 10.53
N PHE A 96 1.16 -6.26 9.52
CA PHE A 96 1.66 -4.90 9.63
C PHE A 96 0.59 -3.94 9.16
N ILE A 97 0.20 -2.97 9.97
CA ILE A 97 -0.84 -1.99 9.64
C ILE A 97 -0.17 -0.62 9.51
N LEU A 98 -0.45 0.09 8.42
CA LEU A 98 0.08 1.43 8.19
C LEU A 98 -0.56 2.44 9.15
N ILE A 99 0.27 3.26 9.79
CA ILE A 99 -0.18 4.38 10.63
C ILE A 99 -0.22 5.66 9.79
N GLU A 100 -1.27 6.47 9.98
CA GLU A 100 -1.45 7.78 9.33
C GLU A 100 -0.35 8.78 9.70
N SER A 101 0.72 8.78 8.92
CA SER A 101 1.86 9.68 9.03
C SER A 101 2.78 9.63 7.79
N SER A 102 2.37 8.92 6.75
CA SER A 102 3.22 8.52 5.63
C SER A 102 2.81 9.25 4.36
N VAL A 103 3.76 9.41 3.44
CA VAL A 103 3.47 9.93 2.11
C VAL A 103 3.50 8.76 1.13
N LEU A 104 2.37 8.49 0.48
CA LEU A 104 2.25 7.52 -0.59
C LEU A 104 2.44 8.22 -1.93
N ILE A 105 3.41 7.77 -2.71
CA ILE A 105 3.65 8.26 -4.07
C ILE A 105 3.17 7.20 -5.03
N LEU A 106 2.09 7.49 -5.75
CA LEU A 106 1.65 6.72 -6.91
C LEU A 106 2.48 7.15 -8.12
N PHE A 107 2.89 6.21 -8.97
CA PHE A 107 3.58 6.56 -10.21
C PHE A 107 3.36 5.55 -11.33
N GLU A 108 3.33 6.06 -12.55
CA GLU A 108 3.34 5.31 -13.80
C GLU A 108 4.08 6.16 -14.83
N ASP A 109 5.05 5.55 -15.53
CA ASP A 109 5.96 6.25 -16.44
C ASP A 109 6.60 7.52 -15.80
N ASP A 110 6.41 8.68 -16.43
CA ASP A 110 6.92 9.98 -15.97
C ASP A 110 5.95 10.70 -15.01
N ILE A 111 4.77 10.13 -14.77
CA ILE A 111 3.71 10.75 -13.97
C ILE A 111 3.83 10.26 -12.52
N LYS A 112 3.77 11.20 -11.58
CA LYS A 112 3.81 10.92 -10.14
C LYS A 112 2.77 11.74 -9.42
N GLN A 113 2.16 11.14 -8.40
CA GLN A 113 1.22 11.82 -7.52
C GLN A 113 1.52 11.47 -6.07
N GLU A 114 1.65 12.49 -5.22
CA GLU A 114 1.80 12.33 -3.77
C GLU A 114 0.43 12.36 -3.09
N ILE A 115 0.24 11.45 -2.15
CA ILE A 115 -0.96 11.28 -1.33
C ILE A 115 -0.53 11.27 0.13
N PHE A 116 -1.09 12.17 0.92
CA PHE A 116 -0.81 12.25 2.35
C PHE A 116 -1.74 11.29 3.10
N ILE A 117 -1.15 10.30 3.75
CA ILE A 117 -1.85 9.22 4.49
C ILE A 117 -1.76 9.50 5.99
#